data_AF-A0A0L8GAY9-F1
#
_entry.id   AF-A0A0L8GAY9-F1
#
_cell.length_a   1.000
_cell.length_b   1.000
_cell.length_c   1.000
_cell.angle_alpha   90.00
_cell.angle_beta   90.00
_cell.angle_gamma   90.00
#
_symmetry.space_group_name_H-M   'P 1'
#
loop_
_entity.id
_entity.type
_entity.pdbx_description
1 polymer ?
#
loop_
_entity_poly.entity_id
_entity_poly.type
_entity_poly.pdbx_seq_one_letter_code
_entity_poly.pdbx_strand_id
1 'polypeptide(L)'
;MDSNFCDLPYYTEVRWLSCGKVLFRFYKLQRETDLFLTEKNRADPQLSDPSWLSKLSFLVDVTSHMNELNLKLQGKNNLVCDLYRIITVFRRKL
;
A
#
# COMPACT_ATOMS: atom_id res chain seq x y z
N MET A 1 0.41 -22.03 -6.92
CA MET A 1 0.28 -21.37 -5.62
C MET A 1 1.68 -21.22 -5.08
N ASP A 2 2.18 -19.99 -4.99
CA ASP A 2 3.36 -19.60 -4.18
C ASP A 2 3.45 -18.07 -4.28
N SER A 3 2.66 -17.37 -3.46
CA SER A 3 2.78 -15.92 -3.33
C SER A 3 3.96 -15.64 -2.40
N ASN A 4 5.09 -15.14 -2.94
CA ASN A 4 6.33 -14.81 -2.23
C ASN A 4 6.21 -13.61 -1.28
N PHE A 5 5.20 -13.58 -0.41
CA PHE A 5 5.08 -12.58 0.65
C PHE A 5 5.52 -13.19 1.98
N CYS A 6 6.80 -13.02 2.32
CA CYS A 6 7.32 -13.29 3.66
C CYS A 6 6.61 -12.33 4.65
N ASP A 7 5.88 -12.91 5.60
CA ASP A 7 5.14 -12.36 6.76
C ASP A 7 4.54 -10.95 6.68
N LEU A 8 3.30 -10.79 7.13
CA LEU A 8 2.66 -9.48 7.24
C LEU A 8 3.48 -8.62 8.22
N PRO A 9 3.99 -7.43 7.85
CA PRO A 9 4.67 -6.56 8.79
C PRO A 9 3.62 -5.99 9.75
N TYR A 10 3.35 -6.73 10.82
CA TYR A 10 2.34 -6.41 11.83
C TYR A 10 2.76 -5.17 12.64
N TYR A 11 4.05 -4.86 12.67
CA TYR A 11 4.62 -3.74 13.39
C TYR A 11 5.68 -3.01 12.55
N THR A 12 5.40 -1.75 12.24
CA THR A 12 6.43 -0.76 11.91
C THR A 12 6.19 0.43 12.82
N GLU A 13 7.23 1.04 13.40
CA GLU A 13 7.17 2.25 14.24
C GLU A 13 6.29 3.36 13.64
N VAL A 14 6.17 3.34 12.31
CA VAL A 14 5.36 4.25 11.51
C VAL A 14 4.13 3.51 11.00
N ARG A 15 3.02 3.63 11.74
CA ARG A 15 1.75 2.88 11.52
C ARG A 15 1.19 2.98 10.10
N TRP A 16 1.44 4.08 9.40
CA TRP A 16 0.91 4.28 8.05
C TRP A 16 1.73 3.56 6.97
N LEU A 17 3.04 3.35 7.18
CA LEU A 17 3.87 2.53 6.29
C LEU A 17 3.42 1.07 6.29
N SER A 18 3.11 0.51 7.47
CA SER A 18 2.53 -0.83 7.56
C SER A 18 1.15 -0.88 6.90
N CYS A 19 0.27 0.09 7.16
CA CYS A 19 -1.03 0.16 6.51
C CYS A 19 -0.95 0.16 4.97
N GLY A 20 -0.10 1.01 4.37
CA GLY A 20 0.05 1.03 2.90
C GLY A 20 0.65 -0.26 2.34
N LYS A 21 1.60 -0.89 3.06
CA LYS A 21 2.15 -2.20 2.66
C LYS A 21 1.11 -3.32 2.74
N VAL A 22 0.30 -3.34 3.80
CA VAL A 22 -0.81 -4.30 3.95
C VAL A 22 -1.82 -4.10 2.82
N LEU A 23 -2.20 -2.85 2.53
CA LEU A 23 -3.14 -2.52 1.47
C LEU A 23 -2.62 -2.94 0.09
N PHE A 24 -1.34 -2.66 -0.22
CA PHE A 24 -0.72 -3.10 -1.47
C PHE A 24 -0.71 -4.62 -1.63
N ARG A 25 -0.38 -5.35 -0.56
CA ARG A 25 -0.40 -6.83 -0.56
C ARG A 25 -1.81 -7.38 -0.74
N PHE A 26 -2.79 -6.79 -0.05
CA PHE A 26 -4.20 -7.16 -0.21
C PHE A 26 -4.66 -6.99 -1.66
N TYR A 27 -4.35 -5.85 -2.28
CA TYR A 27 -4.65 -5.60 -3.70
C TYR A 27 -4.00 -6.63 -4.63
N LYS A 28 -2.73 -7.00 -4.38
CA LYS A 28 -2.05 -8.05 -5.16
C LYS A 28 -2.69 -9.42 -5.03
N LEU A 29 -3.25 -9.72 -3.85
CA LEU A 29 -3.88 -10.99 -3.51
C LEU A 29 -5.41 -10.92 -3.56
N GLN A 30 -6.00 -9.91 -4.20
CA GLN A 30 -7.44 -9.67 -4.11
C GLN A 30 -8.26 -10.84 -4.67
N ARG A 31 -7.75 -11.53 -5.70
CA ARG A 31 -8.42 -12.70 -6.29
C ARG A 31 -8.32 -13.92 -5.38
N GLU A 32 -7.14 -14.17 -4.82
CA GLU A 32 -6.90 -15.26 -3.88
C GLU A 32 -7.70 -15.04 -2.59
N THR A 33 -7.83 -13.79 -2.15
CA THR A 33 -8.64 -13.41 -0.99
C THR A 33 -10.12 -13.65 -1.27
N ASP A 34 -10.62 -13.27 -2.45
CA ASP A 34 -12.01 -13.50 -2.85
C ASP A 34 -12.35 -15.00 -2.91
N LEU A 35 -11.46 -15.80 -3.51
CA LEU A 35 -11.57 -17.26 -3.54
C LEU A 35 -11.60 -17.85 -2.12
N PHE A 36 -10.66 -17.46 -1.28
CA PHE A 36 -10.57 -17.94 0.11
C PHE A 36 -11.84 -17.58 0.91
N LEU A 37 -12.35 -16.36 0.78
CA LEU A 37 -13.56 -15.92 1.46
C LEU A 37 -14.80 -16.68 0.96
N THR A 38 -14.88 -16.93 -0.34
CA THR A 38 -15.96 -17.71 -0.94
C THR A 38 -15.97 -19.15 -0.42
N GLU A 39 -14.81 -19.82 -0.38
CA GLU A 39 -14.67 -21.17 0.21
C GLU A 39 -15.09 -21.24 1.68
N LYS A 40 -14.98 -20.13 2.42
CA LYS A 40 -15.40 -20.02 3.83
C LYS A 40 -16.86 -19.59 4.02
N ASN A 41 -17.65 -19.47 2.94
CA ASN A 41 -19.00 -18.89 2.97
C ASN A 41 -19.03 -17.48 3.56
N ARG A 42 -17.99 -16.67 3.27
CA ARG A 42 -17.82 -15.28 3.72
C ARG A 42 -17.52 -14.35 2.55
N ALA A 43 -18.07 -14.65 1.37
CA ALA A 43 -17.89 -13.84 0.17
C ALA A 43 -18.25 -12.37 0.43
N ASP A 44 -17.42 -11.46 -0.06
CA ASP A 44 -17.64 -10.02 0.04
C ASP A 44 -17.99 -9.47 -1.36
N PRO A 45 -19.18 -8.88 -1.56
CA PRO A 45 -19.59 -8.36 -2.86
C PRO A 45 -18.65 -7.26 -3.39
N GLN A 46 -17.90 -6.57 -2.53
CA GLN A 46 -16.94 -5.54 -2.92
C GLN A 46 -15.77 -6.11 -3.75
N LEU A 47 -15.39 -7.37 -3.50
CA LEU A 47 -14.31 -8.04 -4.24
C LEU A 47 -14.71 -8.44 -5.66
N SER A 48 -16.00 -8.42 -5.96
CA SER A 48 -16.55 -8.61 -7.30
C SER A 48 -17.01 -7.31 -7.97
N ASP A 49 -17.05 -6.18 -7.26
CA ASP A 49 -17.46 -4.88 -7.80
C ASP A 49 -16.29 -4.13 -8.49
N PRO A 50 -16.31 -3.97 -9.83
CA PRO A 50 -15.25 -3.26 -10.54
C PRO A 50 -15.07 -1.80 -10.11
N SER A 51 -16.15 -1.11 -9.69
CA SER A 51 -16.08 0.28 -9.22
C SER A 51 -15.34 0.36 -7.90
N TRP A 52 -15.63 -0.56 -6.98
CA TRP A 52 -14.93 -0.64 -5.70
C TRP A 52 -13.46 -1.04 -5.89
N LEU A 53 -13.17 -2.03 -6.73
CA LEU A 53 -11.80 -2.43 -7.05
C LEU A 53 -10.99 -1.30 -7.70
N SER A 54 -11.62 -0.48 -8.53
CA SER A 54 -10.98 0.72 -9.08
C SER A 54 -10.62 1.72 -7.98
N LYS A 55 -11.52 1.99 -7.02
CA LYS A 55 -11.23 2.84 -5.85
C LYS A 55 -10.11 2.27 -4.99
N LEU A 56 -10.09 0.95 -4.78
CA LEU A 56 -9.02 0.26 -4.08
C LEU A 56 -7.67 0.46 -4.81
N SER A 57 -7.63 0.24 -6.12
CA SER A 57 -6.41 0.43 -6.92
C SER A 57 -5.87 1.85 -6.83
N PHE A 58 -6.76 2.85 -6.89
CA PHE A 58 -6.40 4.25 -6.74
C PHE A 58 -5.82 4.54 -5.35
N LEU A 59 -6.46 4.01 -4.30
CA LEU A 59 -5.97 4.16 -2.93
C LEU A 59 -4.59 3.49 -2.73
N VAL A 60 -4.39 2.31 -3.31
CA VAL A 60 -3.10 1.59 -3.30
C VAL A 60 -2.01 2.40 -3.99
N ASP A 61 -2.32 3.03 -5.12
CA ASP A 61 -1.37 3.87 -5.87
C ASP A 61 -0.95 5.10 -5.06
N VAL A 62 -1.92 5.86 -4.55
CA VAL A 62 -1.67 7.05 -3.72
C VAL A 62 -0.89 6.69 -2.46
N THR A 63 -1.27 5.61 -1.76
CA THR A 63 -0.56 5.16 -0.54
C THR A 63 0.85 4.65 -0.84
N SER A 64 1.10 4.08 -2.02
CA SER A 64 2.43 3.66 -2.46
C SER A 64 3.35 4.88 -2.66
N HIS A 65 2.85 5.94 -3.31
CA HIS A 65 3.59 7.19 -3.46
C HIS A 65 3.88 7.88 -2.14
N MET A 66 2.91 7.92 -1.22
CA MET A 66 3.14 8.45 0.13
C MET A 66 4.19 7.63 0.88
N ASN A 67 4.14 6.30 0.81
CA ASN A 67 5.12 5.43 1.45
C ASN A 67 6.53 5.69 0.94
N GLU A 68 6.70 5.85 -0.38
CA GLU A 68 7.99 6.19 -0.99
C GLU A 68 8.52 7.54 -0.50
N LEU A 69 7.66 8.57 -0.47
CA LEU A 69 8.03 9.88 0.07
C LEU A 69 8.53 9.77 1.51
N ASN A 70 7.80 9.06 2.36
CA ASN A 70 8.16 8.97 3.77
C ASN A 70 9.41 8.16 4.04
N LEU A 71 9.65 7.08 3.31
CA LEU A 71 10.93 6.37 3.39
C LEU A 71 12.10 7.30 3.02
N LYS A 72 11.94 8.17 2.02
CA LYS A 72 12.95 9.16 1.66
C LYS A 72 13.15 10.21 2.76
N LEU A 73 12.06 10.71 3.36
CA LEU A 73 12.14 11.70 4.44
C LEU A 73 12.77 11.13 5.72
N GLN A 74 12.48 9.89 6.06
CA GLN A 74 13.02 9.19 7.23
C GLN A 74 14.44 8.63 7.03
N GLY A 75 15.01 8.79 5.83
CA GLY A 75 16.39 8.41 5.54
C GLY A 75 17.38 9.08 6.51
N LYS A 76 18.38 8.31 6.95
CA LYS A 76 19.47 8.87 7.78
C LYS A 76 20.32 9.84 6.93
N ASN A 77 20.93 10.83 7.59
CA ASN A 77 21.82 11.83 6.99
C ASN A 77 21.19 12.79 5.97
N ASN A 78 19.87 12.97 5.98
CA ASN A 78 19.23 14.01 5.18
C ASN A 78 19.51 15.40 5.77
N LEU A 79 20.07 16.31 4.97
CA LEU A 79 20.12 17.73 5.31
C LEU A 79 18.74 18.37 5.11
N VAL A 80 18.48 19.52 5.74
CA VAL A 80 17.22 20.27 5.55
C VAL A 80 16.98 20.60 4.07
N CYS A 81 18.04 20.93 3.32
CA CYS A 81 17.97 21.19 1.89
C CYS A 81 17.54 19.95 1.09
N ASP A 82 17.95 18.75 1.50
CA ASP A 82 17.53 17.50 0.86
C ASP A 82 16.06 17.21 1.11
N LEU A 83 15.60 17.39 2.35
CA LEU A 83 14.19 17.24 2.71
C LEU A 83 13.31 18.20 1.89
N TYR A 84 13.72 19.46 1.79
CA TYR A 84 13.04 20.46 0.97
C TYR A 84 12.98 20.06 -0.52
N ARG A 85 14.09 19.56 -1.06
CA ARG A 85 14.15 19.05 -2.45
C ARG A 85 13.22 17.86 -2.65
N ILE A 86 13.22 16.89 -1.74
CA ILE A 86 12.36 15.70 -1.78
C ILE A 86 10.88 16.11 -1.83
N ILE A 87 10.45 17.00 -0.92
CA ILE A 87 9.06 17.50 -0.87
C ILE A 87 8.71 18.26 -2.16
N THR A 88 9.62 19.12 -2.64
CA THR A 88 9.39 19.92 -3.85
C THR A 88 9.23 19.04 -5.08
N VAL A 89 10.09 18.02 -5.24
CA VAL A 89 10.00 17.06 -6.35
C VAL A 89 8.70 16.27 -6.28
N PHE A 90 8.31 15.82 -5.09
CA PHE A 90 7.04 15.10 -4.90
C PHE A 90 5.84 15.97 -5.30
N ARG A 91 5.78 17.23 -4.83
CA ARG A 91 4.71 18.17 -5.19
C ARG A 91 4.59 18.49 -6.67
N ARG A 92 5.69 18.40 -7.43
CA ARG A 92 5.69 18.59 -8.88
C ARG A 92 5.26 17.35 -9.67
N LYS A 93 5.32 16.17 -9.05
CA LYS A 93 4.95 14.89 -9.66
C LYS A 93 3.46 14.55 -9.48
N LEU A 94 2.84 15.11 -8.43
CA LEU A 94 1.38 15.12 -8.26
C LEU A 94 0.73 15.97 -9.34
#